data_AF-A0AA40CLR4-F1
#
_entry.id   AF-A0AA40CLR4-F1
#
_cell.length_a   1.000
_cell.length_b   1.000
_cell.length_c   1.000
_cell.angle_alpha   90.00
_cell.angle_beta   90.00
_cell.angle_gamma   90.00
#
_symmetry.space_group_name_H-M   'P 1'
#
loop_
_entity.id
_entity.type
_entity.pdbx_description
1 polymer ?
#
loop_
_entity_poly.entity_id
_entity_poly.type
_entity_poly.pdbx_seq_one_letter_code
_entity_poly.pdbx_strand_id
1 'polypeptide(L)'
;MWTPLTGIRGANWVHGTDDNPVWKIAKEKASLCVVPDTMKVFESNGKIMSEEDAESGLETVWELIEQAFKHSNEECLNIGSTLTLQDWFEDKLDEGSLSKEQRDRVLLLGEMWGSFIGDSWTRQSLRWFWLEECLEGENLYMSGTHAPIIEHVSAKVLANADVRLSTKVTKIETIGEDPKDPKVLVVTEEGTTFEFDEVIVAVPLGCLQHNEPRFWPPLPSRISDAIDHASYSSLEKVYITFPSAFWDGPNPSLSSPDKPSTAFPAFAHFLKPLEYVPEPQQHWSIEMLPLSSPAVFGPHAKPTLLIYTHDPLAKDVTSLIRDLDPDSREYYNALNTVFKPYYSLLPHFVEAVPECTPSGFLATDWHGDDLAGNGSYTNFQASDSADWGEGIRLDEDVRAMRAGVPERGIWLAGEHTAPFVGLGTTTGAYWSGEGAAVRVLGANGMVGHIEVVEEVAQEGEVGGEAGVEAGRGAEGTRGIAST
;
A
#
# COMPACT_ATOMS: atom_id res chain seq x y z
N MET A 1 -2.06 -26.14 8.77
CA MET A 1 -0.86 -26.57 8.01
C MET A 1 -0.30 -25.35 7.24
N TRP A 2 -0.17 -24.21 7.94
CA TRP A 2 -0.07 -22.85 7.38
C TRP A 2 1.31 -22.21 7.45
N THR A 3 2.27 -22.95 7.99
CA THR A 3 3.65 -22.52 8.25
C THR A 3 4.37 -21.90 7.04
N PRO A 4 4.06 -22.20 5.76
CA PRO A 4 4.71 -21.53 4.62
C PRO A 4 4.25 -20.09 4.32
N LEU A 5 3.12 -19.62 4.86
CA LEU A 5 2.52 -18.32 4.47
C LEU A 5 2.51 -17.27 5.59
N THR A 6 3.11 -17.54 6.76
CA THR A 6 3.11 -16.58 7.88
C THR A 6 3.98 -15.36 7.63
N GLY A 7 4.98 -15.44 6.72
CA GLY A 7 5.93 -14.35 6.45
C GLY A 7 5.54 -13.38 5.31
N ILE A 8 4.35 -13.50 4.73
CA ILE A 8 3.94 -12.70 3.55
C ILE A 8 2.76 -11.74 3.82
N ARG A 9 2.35 -11.58 5.09
CA ARG A 9 1.14 -10.85 5.47
C ARG A 9 1.21 -9.33 5.30
N GLY A 10 2.41 -8.73 5.43
CA GLY A 10 2.66 -7.31 5.16
C GLY A 10 3.18 -7.11 3.73
N ALA A 11 4.04 -6.12 3.52
CA ALA A 11 4.78 -5.85 2.29
C ALA A 11 5.08 -7.06 1.38
N ASN A 12 4.81 -6.97 0.07
CA ASN A 12 5.22 -7.97 -0.94
C ASN A 12 5.92 -7.36 -2.16
N TRP A 13 6.08 -6.04 -2.20
CA TRP A 13 6.68 -5.33 -3.33
C TRP A 13 7.84 -4.47 -2.86
N VAL A 14 8.88 -4.38 -3.69
CA VAL A 14 9.94 -3.39 -3.58
C VAL A 14 9.77 -2.46 -4.77
N HIS A 15 9.29 -1.25 -4.50
CA HIS A 15 9.04 -0.25 -5.53
C HIS A 15 10.28 0.60 -5.77
N GLY A 16 10.67 0.70 -7.04
CA GLY A 16 11.86 1.39 -7.50
C GLY A 16 13.17 0.75 -7.03
N THR A 17 14.08 0.53 -7.97
CA THR A 17 15.42 0.00 -7.66
C THR A 17 16.47 1.09 -7.49
N ASP A 18 16.15 2.31 -7.91
CA ASP A 18 17.13 3.38 -8.01
C ASP A 18 17.32 4.03 -6.65
N ASP A 19 18.57 4.02 -6.20
CA ASP A 19 19.01 4.39 -4.85
C ASP A 19 18.29 3.77 -3.64
N ASN A 20 17.38 2.83 -3.86
CA ASN A 20 16.56 2.19 -2.83
C ASN A 20 17.41 1.31 -1.86
N PRO A 21 17.49 1.65 -0.55
CA PRO A 21 18.22 0.86 0.46
C PRO A 21 17.60 -0.51 0.72
N VAL A 22 16.28 -0.64 0.66
CA VAL A 22 15.58 -1.92 0.83
C VAL A 22 15.95 -2.85 -0.31
N TRP A 23 15.96 -2.36 -1.55
CA TRP A 23 16.47 -3.12 -2.70
C TRP A 23 17.93 -3.56 -2.52
N LYS A 24 18.82 -2.67 -2.06
CA LYS A 24 20.24 -2.99 -1.82
C LYS A 24 20.41 -4.18 -0.87
N ILE A 25 19.53 -4.33 0.12
CA ILE A 25 19.49 -5.49 1.03
C ILE A 25 18.81 -6.69 0.37
N ALA A 26 17.64 -6.47 -0.23
CA ALA A 26 16.77 -7.51 -0.75
C ALA A 26 17.45 -8.30 -1.89
N LYS A 27 18.19 -7.64 -2.78
CA LYS A 27 18.94 -8.29 -3.87
C LYS A 27 19.96 -9.32 -3.40
N GLU A 28 20.48 -9.18 -2.17
CA GLU A 28 21.49 -10.08 -1.60
C GLU A 28 20.88 -11.16 -0.70
N LYS A 29 19.71 -10.89 -0.11
CA LYS A 29 19.16 -11.67 1.02
C LYS A 29 17.79 -12.30 0.73
N ALA A 30 17.02 -11.74 -0.18
CA ALA A 30 15.65 -12.14 -0.46
C ALA A 30 15.51 -12.79 -1.84
N SER A 31 14.37 -13.45 -2.05
CA SER A 31 13.97 -13.94 -3.37
C SER A 31 13.02 -12.93 -3.99
N LEU A 32 13.44 -12.37 -5.13
CA LEU A 32 12.72 -11.35 -5.87
C LEU A 32 12.46 -11.84 -7.29
N CYS A 33 11.36 -11.42 -7.89
CA CYS A 33 11.04 -11.67 -9.29
C CYS A 33 10.34 -10.47 -9.91
N VAL A 34 10.57 -10.28 -11.20
CA VAL A 34 9.75 -9.41 -12.02
C VAL A 34 8.44 -10.14 -12.32
N VAL A 35 7.31 -9.51 -11.99
CA VAL A 35 5.98 -9.99 -12.39
C VAL A 35 5.62 -9.30 -13.71
N PRO A 36 5.38 -10.06 -14.81
CA PRO A 36 5.01 -9.46 -16.08
C PRO A 36 3.68 -8.71 -15.94
N ASP A 37 3.57 -7.54 -16.58
CA ASP A 37 2.29 -6.82 -16.63
C ASP A 37 1.37 -7.42 -17.71
N THR A 38 0.87 -8.62 -17.42
CA THR A 38 -0.09 -9.32 -18.27
C THR A 38 -1.34 -9.56 -17.46
N MET A 39 -2.50 -9.18 -17.99
CA MET A 39 -3.75 -9.28 -17.24
C MET A 39 -4.91 -9.82 -18.07
N LYS A 40 -5.86 -10.44 -17.37
CA LYS A 40 -7.20 -10.74 -17.89
C LYS A 40 -8.23 -9.91 -17.15
N VAL A 41 -9.07 -9.21 -17.90
CA VAL A 41 -10.17 -8.42 -17.34
C VAL A 41 -11.47 -9.20 -17.46
N PHE A 42 -12.18 -9.36 -16.34
CA PHE A 42 -13.52 -9.93 -16.29
C PHE A 42 -14.53 -8.80 -16.15
N GLU A 43 -15.44 -8.69 -17.11
CA GLU A 43 -16.49 -7.67 -17.14
C GLU A 43 -17.53 -7.89 -16.03
N SER A 44 -18.40 -6.89 -15.81
CA SER A 44 -19.48 -6.97 -14.81
C SER A 44 -20.45 -8.15 -14.99
N ASN A 45 -20.53 -8.72 -16.19
CA ASN A 45 -21.33 -9.92 -16.51
C ASN A 45 -20.56 -11.25 -16.36
N GLY A 46 -19.28 -11.20 -15.97
CA GLY A 46 -18.40 -12.36 -15.77
C GLY A 46 -17.73 -12.88 -17.04
N LYS A 47 -17.95 -12.27 -18.21
CA LYS A 47 -17.22 -12.59 -19.44
C LYS A 47 -15.84 -11.97 -19.42
N ILE A 48 -14.92 -12.61 -20.14
CA ILE A 48 -13.57 -12.08 -20.36
C ILE A 48 -13.66 -10.98 -21.42
N MET A 49 -13.18 -9.79 -21.08
CA MET A 49 -13.02 -8.66 -22.00
C MET A 49 -12.07 -9.02 -23.15
N SER A 50 -12.29 -8.48 -24.34
CA SER A 50 -11.36 -8.70 -25.45
C SER A 50 -9.99 -8.08 -25.16
N GLU A 51 -8.91 -8.66 -25.69
CA GLU A 51 -7.55 -8.12 -25.51
C GLU A 51 -7.45 -6.68 -26.04
N GLU A 52 -8.03 -6.39 -27.20
CA GLU A 52 -8.07 -5.05 -27.81
C GLU A 52 -8.78 -4.03 -26.91
N ASP A 53 -9.94 -4.39 -26.35
CA ASP A 53 -10.70 -3.49 -25.47
C ASP A 53 -10.00 -3.26 -24.14
N ALA A 54 -9.34 -4.28 -23.59
CA ALA A 54 -8.60 -4.20 -22.34
C ALA A 54 -7.34 -3.33 -22.54
N GLU A 55 -6.53 -3.60 -23.55
CA GLU A 55 -5.32 -2.84 -23.86
C GLU A 55 -5.63 -1.36 -24.10
N SER A 56 -6.60 -1.06 -24.98
CA SER A 56 -6.98 0.33 -25.26
C SER A 56 -7.56 1.05 -24.04
N GLY A 57 -8.37 0.37 -23.23
CA GLY A 57 -8.91 0.94 -22.00
C GLY A 57 -7.83 1.24 -20.96
N LEU A 58 -6.89 0.31 -20.77
CA LEU A 58 -5.78 0.47 -19.83
C LEU A 58 -4.79 1.55 -20.26
N GLU A 59 -4.47 1.62 -21.55
CA GLU A 59 -3.64 2.69 -22.12
C GLU A 59 -4.26 4.05 -21.79
N THR A 60 -5.57 4.21 -22.00
CA THR A 60 -6.30 5.43 -21.63
C THR A 60 -6.24 5.72 -20.12
N VAL A 61 -6.40 4.69 -19.27
CA VAL A 61 -6.29 4.84 -17.80
C VAL A 61 -4.92 5.39 -17.42
N TRP A 62 -3.84 4.82 -17.97
CA TRP A 62 -2.48 5.23 -17.66
C TRP A 62 -2.15 6.62 -18.19
N GLU A 63 -2.59 6.97 -19.40
CA GLU A 63 -2.47 8.33 -19.95
C GLU A 63 -3.15 9.37 -19.04
N LEU A 64 -4.35 9.05 -18.52
CA LEU A 64 -5.08 9.95 -17.63
C LEU A 64 -4.41 10.08 -16.24
N ILE A 65 -3.83 8.99 -15.72
CA ILE A 65 -3.02 9.01 -14.49
C ILE A 65 -1.78 9.90 -14.67
N GLU A 66 -1.03 9.74 -15.77
CA GLU A 66 0.16 10.56 -16.04
C GLU A 66 -0.21 12.05 -16.13
N GLN A 67 -1.30 12.37 -16.83
CA GLN A 67 -1.80 13.74 -16.91
C GLN A 67 -2.25 14.27 -15.55
N ALA A 68 -2.90 13.44 -14.72
CA ALA A 68 -3.31 13.81 -13.38
C ALA A 68 -2.11 14.09 -12.47
N PHE A 69 -1.06 13.27 -12.52
CA PHE A 69 0.18 13.49 -11.78
C PHE A 69 0.81 14.83 -12.15
N LYS A 70 0.97 15.09 -13.45
CA LYS A 70 1.51 16.35 -13.94
C LYS A 70 0.66 17.54 -13.51
N HIS A 71 -0.64 17.47 -13.70
CA HIS A 71 -1.56 18.54 -13.31
C HIS A 71 -1.53 18.81 -11.80
N SER A 72 -1.52 17.75 -10.99
CA SER A 72 -1.40 17.82 -9.54
C SER A 72 -0.11 18.50 -9.13
N ASN A 73 1.03 18.08 -9.69
CA ASN A 73 2.34 18.64 -9.36
C ASN A 73 2.46 20.14 -9.72
N GLU A 74 1.96 20.54 -10.90
CA GLU A 74 2.05 21.91 -11.39
C GLU A 74 1.03 22.85 -10.72
N GLU A 75 -0.17 22.36 -10.44
CA GLU A 75 -1.33 23.18 -10.09
C GLU A 75 -1.96 22.83 -8.73
N CYS A 76 -1.31 22.02 -7.87
CA CYS A 76 -1.89 21.53 -6.60
C CYS A 76 -2.62 22.61 -5.79
N LEU A 77 -2.07 23.82 -5.66
CA LEU A 77 -2.70 24.87 -4.86
C LEU A 77 -3.94 25.51 -5.51
N ASN A 78 -4.15 25.29 -6.81
CA ASN A 78 -5.28 25.76 -7.59
C ASN A 78 -6.37 24.69 -7.76
N ILE A 79 -6.10 23.44 -7.39
CA ILE A 79 -7.06 22.33 -7.43
C ILE A 79 -7.96 22.38 -6.19
N GLY A 80 -9.28 22.32 -6.39
CA GLY A 80 -10.25 22.27 -5.29
C GLY A 80 -10.06 21.02 -4.41
N SER A 81 -10.22 21.16 -3.09
CA SER A 81 -9.93 20.07 -2.13
C SER A 81 -10.86 18.86 -2.24
N THR A 82 -12.02 19.05 -2.86
CA THR A 82 -13.04 18.02 -3.07
C THR A 82 -12.88 17.29 -4.40
N LEU A 83 -12.01 17.79 -5.30
CA LEU A 83 -11.83 17.17 -6.61
C LEU A 83 -11.05 15.86 -6.46
N THR A 84 -11.65 14.80 -6.98
CA THR A 84 -11.09 13.45 -6.92
C THR A 84 -10.38 13.09 -8.22
N LEU A 85 -9.56 12.04 -8.17
CA LEU A 85 -8.99 11.45 -9.38
C LEU A 85 -10.09 10.95 -10.34
N GLN A 86 -11.20 10.43 -9.80
CA GLN A 86 -12.34 10.02 -10.64
C GLN A 86 -12.99 11.22 -11.34
N ASP A 87 -13.21 12.35 -10.64
CA ASP A 87 -13.79 13.56 -11.26
C ASP A 87 -12.92 14.05 -12.43
N TRP A 88 -11.59 13.97 -12.27
CA TRP A 88 -10.64 14.29 -13.35
C TRP A 88 -10.79 13.37 -14.56
N PHE A 89 -10.93 12.06 -14.33
CA PHE A 89 -11.19 11.09 -15.39
C PHE A 89 -12.49 11.40 -16.11
N GLU A 90 -13.56 11.67 -15.37
CA GLU A 90 -14.87 11.99 -15.95
C GLU A 90 -14.81 13.26 -16.82
N ASP A 91 -14.19 14.33 -16.33
CA ASP A 91 -13.98 15.58 -17.08
C ASP A 91 -13.19 15.34 -18.39
N LYS A 92 -12.04 14.67 -18.32
CA LYS A 92 -11.19 14.44 -19.51
C LYS A 92 -11.82 13.49 -20.51
N LEU A 93 -12.55 12.48 -20.05
CA LEU A 93 -13.30 11.57 -20.92
C LEU A 93 -14.50 12.27 -21.59
N ASP A 94 -15.11 13.26 -20.95
CA ASP A 94 -16.17 14.08 -21.54
C ASP A 94 -15.65 15.07 -22.60
N GLU A 95 -14.43 15.56 -22.47
CA GLU A 95 -13.75 16.36 -23.49
C GLU A 95 -13.28 15.53 -24.71
N GLY A 96 -13.13 14.22 -24.52
CA GLY A 96 -12.61 13.27 -25.50
C GLY A 96 -13.58 12.86 -26.62
N SER A 97 -13.12 11.95 -27.47
CA SER A 97 -13.89 11.41 -28.61
C SER A 97 -14.43 9.98 -28.38
N LEU A 98 -14.16 9.40 -27.20
CA LEU A 98 -14.59 8.05 -26.86
C LEU A 98 -16.12 7.97 -26.78
N SER A 99 -16.67 6.84 -27.24
CA SER A 99 -18.08 6.53 -27.06
C SER A 99 -18.43 6.38 -25.58
N LYS A 100 -19.72 6.52 -25.23
CA LYS A 100 -20.16 6.33 -23.84
C LYS A 100 -19.71 4.98 -23.26
N GLU A 101 -19.84 3.91 -24.03
CA GLU A 101 -19.43 2.55 -23.60
C GLU A 101 -17.93 2.47 -23.31
N GLN A 102 -17.08 3.10 -24.14
CA GLN A 102 -15.64 3.15 -23.90
C GLN A 102 -15.31 3.98 -22.65
N ARG A 103 -15.98 5.10 -22.42
CA ARG A 103 -15.78 5.94 -21.23
C ARG A 103 -16.18 5.19 -19.96
N ASP A 104 -17.36 4.56 -19.95
CA ASP A 104 -17.84 3.76 -18.82
C ASP A 104 -16.84 2.61 -18.52
N ARG A 105 -16.25 2.00 -19.56
CA ARG A 105 -15.21 0.97 -19.41
C ARG A 105 -13.91 1.51 -18.81
N VAL A 106 -13.42 2.66 -19.27
CA VAL A 106 -12.21 3.30 -18.71
C VAL A 106 -12.40 3.62 -17.22
N LEU A 107 -13.57 4.13 -16.83
CA LEU A 107 -13.89 4.38 -15.42
C LEU A 107 -13.90 3.10 -14.58
N LEU A 108 -14.46 2.00 -15.09
CA LEU A 108 -14.43 0.71 -14.40
C LEU A 108 -13.01 0.15 -14.28
N LEU A 109 -12.17 0.29 -15.31
CA LEU A 109 -10.77 -0.11 -15.27
C LEU A 109 -9.96 0.75 -14.28
N GLY A 110 -10.25 2.05 -14.20
CA GLY A 110 -9.60 2.98 -13.27
C GLY A 110 -9.76 2.60 -11.79
N GLU A 111 -10.79 1.83 -11.45
CA GLU A 111 -11.02 1.31 -10.08
C GLU A 111 -9.82 0.49 -9.55
N MET A 112 -9.00 -0.08 -10.44
CA MET A 112 -7.77 -0.77 -10.05
C MET A 112 -6.81 0.09 -9.23
N TRP A 113 -6.88 1.43 -9.37
CA TRP A 113 -6.06 2.36 -8.60
C TRP A 113 -6.27 2.17 -7.10
N GLY A 114 -7.44 1.69 -6.66
CA GLY A 114 -7.69 1.39 -5.25
C GLY A 114 -6.70 0.38 -4.63
N SER A 115 -6.17 -0.55 -5.43
CA SER A 115 -5.13 -1.49 -4.96
C SER A 115 -3.76 -0.83 -4.74
N PHE A 116 -3.53 0.36 -5.30
CA PHE A 116 -2.32 1.16 -5.08
C PHE A 116 -2.44 2.09 -3.87
N ILE A 117 -3.65 2.51 -3.51
CA ILE A 117 -3.83 3.49 -2.42
C ILE A 117 -4.46 2.90 -1.16
N GLY A 118 -4.90 1.64 -1.20
CA GLY A 118 -5.53 0.96 -0.06
C GLY A 118 -6.89 1.55 0.32
N ASP A 119 -7.54 2.29 -0.57
CA ASP A 119 -8.88 2.85 -0.40
C ASP A 119 -9.56 3.04 -1.78
N SER A 120 -10.80 3.50 -1.80
CA SER A 120 -11.52 3.80 -3.03
C SER A 120 -10.86 4.94 -3.81
N TRP A 121 -10.55 4.72 -5.08
CA TRP A 121 -10.04 5.77 -5.98
C TRP A 121 -11.02 6.94 -6.15
N THR A 122 -12.31 6.72 -5.87
CA THR A 122 -13.36 7.75 -5.84
C THR A 122 -13.17 8.76 -4.69
N ARG A 123 -12.19 8.53 -3.81
CA ARG A 123 -11.79 9.44 -2.73
C ARG A 123 -10.36 9.93 -2.90
N GLN A 124 -9.61 9.44 -3.88
CA GLN A 124 -8.25 9.88 -4.12
C GLN A 124 -8.25 11.39 -4.44
N SER A 125 -7.45 12.17 -3.72
CA SER A 125 -7.32 13.60 -3.99
C SER A 125 -6.62 13.83 -5.32
N LEU A 126 -7.23 14.60 -6.23
CA LEU A 126 -6.50 15.11 -7.39
C LEU A 126 -5.46 16.16 -6.96
N ARG A 127 -5.80 16.98 -5.97
CA ARG A 127 -4.94 18.05 -5.44
C ARG A 127 -3.60 17.53 -4.91
N TRP A 128 -3.63 16.41 -4.21
CA TRP A 128 -2.47 15.81 -3.56
C TRP A 128 -1.96 14.56 -4.26
N PHE A 129 -2.45 14.29 -5.47
CA PHE A 129 -2.10 13.10 -6.24
C PHE A 129 -0.59 12.97 -6.48
N TRP A 130 0.12 14.09 -6.66
CA TRP A 130 1.58 14.11 -6.80
C TRP A 130 2.34 13.51 -5.59
N LEU A 131 1.74 13.46 -4.40
CA LEU A 131 2.35 12.82 -3.23
C LEU A 131 2.33 11.28 -3.31
N GLU A 132 1.54 10.69 -4.22
CA GLU A 132 1.52 9.24 -4.50
C GLU A 132 2.68 8.82 -5.44
N GLU A 133 3.57 9.75 -5.80
CA GLU A 133 4.72 9.45 -6.65
C GLU A 133 5.66 8.43 -5.98
N CYS A 134 6.09 7.45 -6.77
CA CYS A 134 6.92 6.34 -6.31
C CYS A 134 8.37 6.48 -6.75
N LEU A 135 9.25 5.70 -6.13
CA LEU A 135 10.65 5.61 -6.52
C LEU A 135 10.81 5.09 -7.96
N GLU A 136 11.78 5.65 -8.67
CA GLU A 136 12.18 5.21 -10.01
C GLU A 136 12.87 3.83 -10.03
N GLY A 137 12.82 3.17 -11.18
CA GLY A 137 13.39 1.85 -11.42
C GLY A 137 12.36 0.72 -11.43
N GLU A 138 12.82 -0.53 -11.39
CA GLU A 138 11.93 -1.69 -11.52
C GLU A 138 11.09 -1.94 -10.25
N ASN A 139 9.85 -2.40 -10.43
CA ASN A 139 9.02 -2.88 -9.33
C ASN A 139 9.17 -4.40 -9.19
N LEU A 140 9.66 -4.85 -8.04
CA LEU A 140 9.99 -6.26 -7.82
C LEU A 140 9.05 -6.91 -6.81
N TYR A 141 8.51 -8.07 -7.18
CA TYR A 141 7.72 -8.88 -6.28
C TYR A 141 8.61 -9.77 -5.41
N MET A 142 8.29 -9.82 -4.13
CA MET A 142 8.93 -10.67 -3.14
C MET A 142 8.34 -12.07 -3.20
N SER A 143 8.93 -12.94 -4.02
CA SER A 143 8.53 -14.35 -4.13
C SER A 143 8.74 -15.15 -2.83
N GLY A 144 9.67 -14.68 -1.98
CA GLY A 144 9.90 -15.17 -0.62
C GLY A 144 9.12 -14.40 0.44
N THR A 145 9.80 -13.98 1.52
CA THR A 145 9.23 -13.19 2.63
C THR A 145 10.13 -11.99 2.93
N HIS A 146 9.62 -10.98 3.63
CA HIS A 146 10.42 -9.84 4.13
C HIS A 146 11.38 -10.23 5.27
N ALA A 147 11.27 -11.44 5.81
CA ALA A 147 12.05 -11.86 6.98
C ALA A 147 13.57 -11.69 6.81
N PRO A 148 14.23 -12.05 5.67
CA PRO A 148 15.67 -11.86 5.52
C PRO A 148 16.10 -10.39 5.52
N ILE A 149 15.23 -9.47 5.07
CA ILE A 149 15.49 -8.02 5.09
C ILE A 149 15.40 -7.55 6.55
N ILE A 150 14.34 -7.92 7.26
CA ILE A 150 14.15 -7.56 8.67
C ILE A 150 15.26 -8.16 9.54
N GLU A 151 15.68 -9.40 9.30
CA GLU A 151 16.82 -10.03 9.97
C GLU A 151 18.12 -9.25 9.73
N HIS A 152 18.36 -8.80 8.49
CA HIS A 152 19.54 -8.00 8.17
C HIS A 152 19.55 -6.66 8.91
N VAL A 153 18.43 -5.93 8.88
CA VAL A 153 18.30 -4.62 9.52
C VAL A 153 18.38 -4.75 11.05
N SER A 154 17.65 -5.72 11.62
CA SER A 154 17.59 -5.94 13.07
C SER A 154 18.88 -6.49 13.66
N ALA A 155 19.75 -7.17 12.89
CA ALA A 155 21.00 -7.74 13.40
C ALA A 155 21.90 -6.69 14.08
N LYS A 156 22.00 -5.48 13.51
CA LYS A 156 22.76 -4.38 14.13
C LYS A 156 22.09 -3.88 15.41
N VAL A 157 20.76 -3.75 15.40
CA VAL A 157 19.99 -3.28 16.56
C VAL A 157 20.12 -4.28 17.71
N LEU A 158 19.87 -5.56 17.47
CA LEU A 158 19.95 -6.63 18.47
C LEU A 158 21.35 -6.80 19.07
N ALA A 159 22.41 -6.42 18.34
CA ALA A 159 23.78 -6.47 18.83
C ALA A 159 24.20 -5.24 19.66
N ASN A 160 23.53 -4.10 19.50
CA ASN A 160 23.99 -2.81 20.05
C ASN A 160 22.94 -2.05 20.87
N ALA A 161 21.69 -2.51 20.92
CA ALA A 161 20.59 -1.84 21.60
C ALA A 161 19.80 -2.80 22.51
N ASP A 162 19.14 -2.25 23.53
CA ASP A 162 18.19 -2.97 24.37
C ASP A 162 16.81 -2.99 23.68
N VAL A 163 16.38 -4.17 23.21
CA VAL A 163 15.10 -4.34 22.52
C VAL A 163 14.10 -5.01 23.46
N ARG A 164 13.00 -4.30 23.75
CA ARG A 164 11.95 -4.76 24.66
C ARG A 164 10.65 -5.04 23.91
N LEU A 165 10.40 -6.33 23.64
CA LEU A 165 9.12 -6.79 23.09
C LEU A 165 8.04 -6.81 24.18
N SER A 166 6.78 -6.90 23.77
CA SER A 166 5.62 -6.93 24.69
C SER A 166 5.60 -5.77 25.69
N THR A 167 6.14 -4.61 25.27
CA THR A 167 6.27 -3.42 26.11
C THR A 167 5.52 -2.27 25.44
N LYS A 168 4.19 -2.26 25.55
CA LYS A 168 3.35 -1.21 24.94
C LYS A 168 3.58 0.12 25.67
N VAL A 169 4.05 1.14 24.94
CA VAL A 169 4.14 2.52 25.43
C VAL A 169 2.74 3.14 25.40
N THR A 170 2.33 3.78 26.49
CA THR A 170 1.00 4.42 26.60
C THR A 170 1.07 5.93 26.81
N LYS A 171 2.20 6.44 27.29
CA LYS A 171 2.41 7.88 27.50
C LYS A 171 3.87 8.26 27.23
N ILE A 172 4.06 9.41 26.57
CA ILE A 172 5.34 10.09 26.40
C ILE A 172 5.21 11.46 27.06
N GLU A 173 6.07 11.76 28.03
CA GLU A 173 5.99 12.95 28.86
C GLU A 173 7.30 13.74 28.86
N THR A 174 7.26 14.97 28.35
CA THR A 174 8.40 15.90 28.44
C THR A 174 8.40 16.57 29.80
N ILE A 175 9.49 16.42 30.56
CA ILE A 175 9.67 16.99 31.91
C ILE A 175 10.75 18.08 31.96
N GLY A 176 11.56 18.23 30.91
CA GLY A 176 12.59 19.27 30.83
C GLY A 176 12.01 20.67 30.57
N GLU A 177 12.50 21.69 31.28
CA GLU A 177 12.13 23.10 31.04
C GLU A 177 13.09 23.82 30.08
N ASP A 178 14.32 23.30 29.88
CA ASP A 178 15.30 23.86 28.97
C ASP A 178 15.20 23.17 27.59
N PRO A 179 14.79 23.90 26.53
CA PRO A 179 14.80 23.40 25.16
C PRO A 179 16.13 22.82 24.66
N LYS A 180 17.24 23.14 25.33
CA LYS A 180 18.59 22.69 24.95
C LYS A 180 19.04 21.42 25.69
N ASP A 181 18.29 20.97 26.69
CA ASP A 181 18.53 19.74 27.43
C ASP A 181 17.18 19.09 27.76
N PRO A 182 16.45 18.61 26.73
CA PRO A 182 15.16 17.96 26.95
C PRO A 182 15.32 16.70 27.80
N LYS A 183 14.26 16.37 28.54
CA LYS A 183 14.11 15.12 29.29
C LYS A 183 12.73 14.57 29.03
N VAL A 184 12.67 13.31 28.65
CA VAL A 184 11.45 12.63 28.23
C VAL A 184 11.27 11.35 29.03
N LEU A 185 10.09 11.21 29.64
CA LEU A 185 9.63 10.00 30.30
C LEU A 185 8.77 9.18 29.35
N VAL A 186 9.11 7.91 29.18
CA VAL A 186 8.33 6.93 28.41
C VAL A 186 7.68 5.96 29.39
N VAL A 187 6.34 5.96 29.44
CA VAL A 187 5.55 5.15 30.37
C VAL A 187 4.87 4.01 29.61
N THR A 188 5.04 2.80 30.12
CA THR A 188 4.46 1.59 29.55
C THR A 188 3.08 1.29 30.14
N GLU A 189 2.32 0.42 29.49
CA GLU A 189 1.03 -0.08 29.98
C GLU A 189 1.14 -0.74 31.37
N GLU A 190 2.26 -1.41 31.65
CA GLU A 190 2.54 -2.02 32.96
C GLU A 190 2.93 -0.98 34.05
N GLY A 191 3.00 0.30 33.69
CA GLY A 191 3.39 1.39 34.58
C GLY A 191 4.89 1.55 34.80
N THR A 192 5.73 0.87 34.00
CA THR A 192 7.18 1.09 34.02
C THR A 192 7.50 2.41 33.33
N THR A 193 8.38 3.21 33.93
CA THR A 193 8.84 4.48 33.37
C THR A 193 10.32 4.41 33.03
N PHE A 194 10.65 4.86 31.82
CA PHE A 194 12.02 5.06 31.34
C PHE A 194 12.28 6.55 31.13
N GLU A 195 13.50 7.00 31.39
CA GLU A 195 13.93 8.39 31.17
C GLU A 195 14.97 8.41 30.06
N PHE A 196 14.79 9.33 29.10
CA PHE A 196 15.68 9.55 27.97
C PHE A 196 15.89 11.04 27.74
N ASP A 197 17.00 11.39 27.09
CA ASP A 197 17.24 12.74 26.58
C ASP A 197 16.36 13.01 25.34
N GLU A 198 16.25 12.00 24.47
CA GLU A 198 15.62 12.09 23.16
C GLU A 198 14.78 10.83 22.89
N VAL A 199 13.62 10.97 22.27
CA VAL A 199 12.71 9.88 21.92
C VAL A 199 12.29 10.00 20.45
N ILE A 200 12.63 8.97 19.66
CA ILE A 200 12.07 8.79 18.32
C ILE A 200 10.81 7.93 18.43
N VAL A 201 9.68 8.46 17.99
CA VAL A 201 8.39 7.79 17.92
C VAL A 201 8.17 7.29 16.50
N ALA A 202 8.12 5.97 16.35
CA ALA A 202 7.93 5.30 15.06
C ALA A 202 6.69 4.40 15.05
N VAL A 203 5.63 4.82 15.75
CA VAL A 203 4.33 4.13 15.70
C VAL A 203 3.60 4.49 14.40
N PRO A 204 2.70 3.64 13.89
CA PRO A 204 1.91 3.95 12.69
C PRO A 204 1.07 5.23 12.82
N LEU A 205 0.76 5.86 11.69
CA LEU A 205 -0.03 7.09 11.65
C LEU A 205 -1.39 6.91 12.35
N GLY A 206 -2.09 5.80 12.10
CA GLY A 206 -3.36 5.50 12.76
C GLY A 206 -3.25 5.46 14.29
N CYS A 207 -2.13 4.97 14.84
CA CYS A 207 -1.90 5.03 16.30
C CYS A 207 -1.79 6.48 16.78
N LEU A 208 -1.09 7.36 16.04
CA LEU A 208 -0.99 8.78 16.36
C LEU A 208 -2.35 9.48 16.30
N GLN A 209 -3.17 9.17 15.29
CA GLN A 209 -4.55 9.69 15.14
C GLN A 209 -5.45 9.26 16.30
N HIS A 210 -5.24 8.05 16.83
CA HIS A 210 -5.92 7.58 18.04
C HIS A 210 -5.31 8.14 19.34
N ASN A 211 -4.27 8.99 19.26
CA ASN A 211 -3.51 9.52 20.39
C ASN A 211 -2.91 8.40 21.27
N GLU A 212 -2.39 7.35 20.62
CA GLU A 212 -1.69 6.22 21.23
C GLU A 212 -0.25 6.12 20.68
N PRO A 213 0.81 6.46 21.45
CA PRO A 213 0.78 6.87 22.86
C PRO A 213 0.33 8.32 23.06
N ARG A 214 -0.12 8.63 24.28
CA ARG A 214 -0.51 9.99 24.66
C ARG A 214 0.71 10.86 24.92
N PHE A 215 0.71 12.08 24.39
CA PHE A 215 1.77 13.07 24.62
C PHE A 215 1.41 14.04 25.75
N TRP A 216 2.37 14.32 26.64
CA TRP A 216 2.23 15.32 27.71
C TRP A 216 3.47 16.21 27.85
N PRO A 217 3.36 17.55 27.74
CA PRO A 217 2.19 18.30 27.25
C PRO A 217 1.75 17.82 25.85
N PRO A 218 0.50 18.08 25.43
CA PRO A 218 0.04 17.72 24.08
C PRO A 218 0.98 18.25 23.00
N LEU A 219 1.08 17.53 21.87
CA LEU A 219 1.85 17.98 20.72
C LEU A 219 1.41 19.39 20.28
N PRO A 220 2.32 20.24 19.78
CA PRO A 220 1.94 21.53 19.20
C PRO A 220 0.87 21.36 18.11
N SER A 221 -0.04 22.33 18.00
CA SER A 221 -1.17 22.24 17.06
C SER A 221 -0.72 21.92 15.64
N ARG A 222 0.38 22.55 15.17
CA ARG A 222 0.96 22.28 13.85
C ARG A 222 1.19 20.80 13.56
N ILE A 223 1.57 20.01 14.57
CA ILE A 223 1.84 18.56 14.41
C ILE A 223 0.57 17.75 14.63
N SER A 224 -0.26 18.08 15.62
CA SER A 224 -1.54 17.36 15.80
C SER A 224 -2.44 17.53 14.58
N ASP A 225 -2.53 18.75 14.04
CA ASP A 225 -3.29 19.04 12.83
C ASP A 225 -2.72 18.22 11.66
N ALA A 226 -1.40 18.17 11.50
CA ALA A 226 -0.76 17.36 10.45
C ALA A 226 -1.05 15.85 10.56
N ILE A 227 -1.09 15.30 11.77
CA ILE A 227 -1.46 13.90 12.03
C ILE A 227 -2.92 13.66 11.64
N ASP A 228 -3.82 14.59 11.98
CA ASP A 228 -5.25 14.43 11.71
C ASP A 228 -5.60 14.67 10.23
N HIS A 229 -4.83 15.50 9.53
CA HIS A 229 -5.03 15.84 8.11
C HIS A 229 -4.67 14.68 7.16
N ALA A 230 -3.66 13.88 7.52
CA ALA A 230 -3.19 12.78 6.69
C ALA A 230 -4.21 11.62 6.68
N SER A 231 -4.44 11.00 5.52
CA SER A 231 -5.36 9.86 5.42
C SER A 231 -4.61 8.55 5.66
N TYR A 232 -5.30 7.57 6.25
CA TYR A 232 -4.72 6.27 6.57
C TYR A 232 -5.58 5.16 5.94
N SER A 233 -4.97 4.36 5.09
CA SER A 233 -5.63 3.37 4.24
C SER A 233 -5.62 1.98 4.86
N SER A 234 -6.33 1.05 4.23
CA SER A 234 -6.22 -0.36 4.57
C SER A 234 -6.20 -1.24 3.33
N LEU A 235 -5.05 -1.88 3.10
CA LEU A 235 -4.87 -2.90 2.08
C LEU A 235 -4.66 -4.26 2.76
N GLU A 236 -5.67 -5.10 2.63
CA GLU A 236 -5.68 -6.46 3.13
C GLU A 236 -5.40 -7.46 2.02
N LYS A 237 -5.01 -8.68 2.43
CA LYS A 237 -4.64 -9.76 1.52
C LYS A 237 -5.43 -11.00 1.84
N VAL A 238 -5.91 -11.66 0.79
CA VAL A 238 -6.54 -12.98 0.90
C VAL A 238 -5.81 -13.97 0.00
N TYR A 239 -5.22 -14.98 0.63
CA TYR A 239 -4.60 -16.11 -0.03
C TYR A 239 -5.57 -17.28 -0.09
N ILE A 240 -5.84 -17.79 -1.30
CA ILE A 240 -6.70 -18.94 -1.54
C ILE A 240 -5.84 -20.05 -2.14
N THR A 241 -5.61 -21.13 -1.39
CA THR A 241 -4.75 -22.23 -1.85
C THR A 241 -5.57 -23.42 -2.31
N PHE A 242 -5.21 -24.01 -3.44
CA PHE A 242 -5.87 -25.17 -4.05
C PHE A 242 -4.93 -26.38 -4.08
N PRO A 243 -5.47 -27.60 -4.25
CA PRO A 243 -4.63 -28.78 -4.50
C PRO A 243 -3.77 -28.67 -5.76
N SER A 244 -4.26 -27.98 -6.79
CA SER A 244 -3.54 -27.68 -8.02
C SER A 244 -4.03 -26.36 -8.63
N ALA A 245 -3.17 -25.68 -9.40
CA ALA A 245 -3.50 -24.45 -10.12
C ALA A 245 -4.37 -24.77 -11.35
N PHE A 246 -5.66 -25.03 -11.14
CA PHE A 246 -6.57 -25.46 -12.21
C PHE A 246 -6.66 -24.45 -13.36
N TRP A 247 -6.45 -23.16 -13.08
CA TRP A 247 -6.45 -22.07 -14.05
C TRP A 247 -5.29 -22.12 -15.06
N ASP A 248 -4.20 -22.83 -14.76
CA ASP A 248 -3.04 -23.02 -15.65
C ASP A 248 -3.18 -24.26 -16.56
N GLY A 249 -4.34 -24.92 -16.54
CA GLY A 249 -4.61 -26.12 -17.33
C GLY A 249 -4.61 -25.90 -18.85
N PRO A 250 -4.41 -26.97 -19.65
CA PRO A 250 -4.54 -26.87 -21.10
C PRO A 250 -5.97 -26.50 -21.48
N ASN A 251 -6.13 -25.42 -22.24
CA ASN A 251 -7.45 -24.96 -22.65
C ASN A 251 -8.13 -25.97 -23.59
N PRO A 252 -9.22 -26.65 -23.19
CA PRO A 252 -9.87 -27.65 -24.04
C PRO A 252 -10.41 -27.07 -25.36
N SER A 253 -10.66 -25.76 -25.43
CA SER A 253 -11.12 -25.08 -26.65
C SER A 253 -10.00 -24.54 -27.54
N LEU A 254 -8.74 -24.54 -27.07
CA LEU A 254 -7.56 -24.07 -27.82
C LEU A 254 -6.46 -25.13 -27.98
N SER A 255 -6.69 -26.37 -27.56
CA SER A 255 -5.75 -27.48 -27.71
C SER A 255 -5.65 -27.94 -29.18
N SER A 256 -5.07 -27.10 -30.03
CA SER A 256 -4.44 -27.52 -31.28
C SER A 256 -3.01 -27.98 -30.97
N PRO A 257 -2.48 -29.03 -31.63
CA PRO A 257 -1.12 -29.54 -31.41
C PRO A 257 0.01 -28.49 -31.56
N ASP A 258 -0.28 -27.37 -32.22
CA ASP A 258 0.71 -26.36 -32.64
C ASP A 258 0.74 -25.10 -31.77
N LYS A 259 -0.11 -24.97 -30.73
CA LYS A 259 -0.05 -23.84 -29.79
C LYS A 259 0.30 -24.36 -28.38
N PRO A 260 1.44 -23.98 -27.79
CA PRO A 260 1.71 -24.29 -26.40
C PRO A 260 0.58 -23.74 -25.53
N SER A 261 0.17 -24.51 -24.52
CA SER A 261 -0.74 -24.05 -23.48
C SER A 261 -0.23 -22.71 -22.94
N THR A 262 -0.89 -21.61 -23.28
CA THR A 262 -0.52 -20.29 -22.76
C THR A 262 -0.86 -20.29 -21.28
N ALA A 263 0.16 -20.12 -20.43
CA ALA A 263 -0.04 -19.94 -18.98
C ALA A 263 -1.05 -18.82 -18.73
N PHE A 264 -1.79 -18.92 -17.62
CA PHE A 264 -2.71 -17.85 -17.25
C PHE A 264 -1.90 -16.54 -17.02
N PRO A 265 -2.45 -15.35 -17.35
CA PRO A 265 -1.75 -14.08 -17.13
C PRO A 265 -1.32 -13.88 -15.68
N ALA A 266 -0.36 -12.98 -15.47
CA ALA A 266 0.13 -12.65 -14.14
C ALA A 266 -0.96 -12.01 -13.25
N PHE A 267 -1.94 -11.31 -13.83
CA PHE A 267 -3.04 -10.71 -13.10
C PHE A 267 -4.41 -11.10 -13.67
N ALA A 268 -5.42 -11.11 -12.81
CA ALA A 268 -6.82 -11.07 -13.19
C ALA A 268 -7.50 -9.91 -12.47
N HIS A 269 -8.12 -9.02 -13.25
CA HIS A 269 -8.88 -7.90 -12.73
C HIS A 269 -10.36 -8.16 -12.98
N PHE A 270 -11.15 -8.16 -11.91
CA PHE A 270 -12.59 -8.34 -11.98
C PHE A 270 -13.23 -6.98 -11.78
N LEU A 271 -13.85 -6.46 -12.84
CA LEU A 271 -14.63 -5.23 -12.76
C LEU A 271 -15.84 -5.46 -11.85
N LYS A 272 -16.41 -4.36 -11.34
CA LYS A 272 -17.57 -4.38 -10.45
C LYS A 272 -18.65 -5.37 -10.92
N PRO A 273 -18.90 -6.46 -10.17
CA PRO A 273 -19.74 -7.57 -10.61
C PRO A 273 -21.21 -7.19 -10.52
N LEU A 274 -21.98 -7.35 -11.59
CA LEU A 274 -23.43 -7.07 -11.57
C LEU A 274 -24.28 -8.33 -11.76
N GLU A 275 -23.71 -9.41 -12.33
CA GLU A 275 -24.49 -10.61 -12.69
C GLU A 275 -24.02 -11.91 -12.02
N TYR A 276 -22.80 -11.97 -11.50
CA TYR A 276 -22.19 -13.22 -11.02
C TYR A 276 -21.91 -13.27 -9.51
N VAL A 277 -21.97 -12.14 -8.81
CA VAL A 277 -22.00 -12.10 -7.35
C VAL A 277 -23.47 -12.08 -6.89
N PRO A 278 -23.90 -13.03 -6.04
CA PRO A 278 -25.29 -13.10 -5.62
C PRO A 278 -25.59 -12.16 -4.44
N GLU A 279 -26.75 -11.50 -4.49
CA GLU A 279 -27.33 -10.80 -3.34
C GLU A 279 -27.47 -11.76 -2.13
N PRO A 280 -27.22 -11.30 -0.88
CA PRO A 280 -27.00 -9.92 -0.46
C PRO A 280 -25.51 -9.50 -0.44
N GLN A 281 -24.61 -10.23 -1.12
CA GLN A 281 -23.20 -9.87 -1.13
C GLN A 281 -23.00 -8.54 -1.86
N GLN A 282 -22.12 -7.70 -1.32
CA GLN A 282 -21.74 -6.46 -1.97
C GLN A 282 -20.90 -6.74 -3.22
N HIS A 283 -21.05 -5.88 -4.22
CA HIS A 283 -20.42 -6.02 -5.52
C HIS A 283 -19.11 -5.23 -5.58
N TRP A 284 -18.00 -5.94 -5.40
CA TRP A 284 -16.66 -5.35 -5.34
C TRP A 284 -15.84 -5.68 -6.58
N SER A 285 -15.10 -4.71 -7.11
CA SER A 285 -13.97 -5.03 -7.99
C SER A 285 -12.90 -5.74 -7.17
N ILE A 286 -12.14 -6.65 -7.79
CA ILE A 286 -10.99 -7.28 -7.14
C ILE A 286 -9.83 -7.42 -8.12
N GLU A 287 -8.62 -7.32 -7.58
CA GLU A 287 -7.40 -7.67 -8.28
C GLU A 287 -6.80 -8.94 -7.69
N MET A 288 -6.44 -9.86 -8.58
CA MET A 288 -5.95 -11.19 -8.25
C MET A 288 -4.62 -11.45 -8.94
N LEU A 289 -3.65 -11.92 -8.17
CA LEU A 289 -2.32 -12.35 -8.59
C LEU A 289 -2.17 -13.87 -8.36
N PRO A 290 -2.25 -14.70 -9.42
CA PRO A 290 -1.96 -16.12 -9.31
C PRO A 290 -0.48 -16.37 -9.07
N LEU A 291 -0.14 -17.08 -7.99
CA LEU A 291 1.25 -17.36 -7.58
C LEU A 291 1.79 -18.68 -8.15
N SER A 292 1.15 -19.22 -9.20
CA SER A 292 1.35 -20.59 -9.67
C SER A 292 2.38 -20.74 -10.78
N SER A 293 2.74 -19.65 -11.47
CA SER A 293 3.65 -19.71 -12.62
C SER A 293 5.10 -20.01 -12.21
N PRO A 294 5.67 -21.18 -12.57
CA PRO A 294 7.08 -21.46 -12.30
C PRO A 294 8.02 -20.58 -13.13
N ALA A 295 7.55 -20.02 -14.24
CA ALA A 295 8.32 -19.09 -15.06
C ALA A 295 8.54 -17.74 -14.35
N VAL A 296 7.59 -17.33 -13.50
CA VAL A 296 7.65 -16.08 -12.74
C VAL A 296 8.24 -16.31 -11.35
N PHE A 297 7.67 -17.25 -10.59
CA PHE A 297 8.01 -17.43 -9.17
C PHE A 297 9.06 -18.53 -8.92
N GLY A 298 9.52 -19.23 -9.97
CA GLY A 298 10.55 -20.26 -9.87
C GLY A 298 10.22 -21.33 -8.81
N PRO A 299 11.10 -21.60 -7.83
CA PRO A 299 10.86 -22.59 -6.79
C PRO A 299 9.78 -22.18 -5.77
N HIS A 300 9.34 -20.92 -5.78
CA HIS A 300 8.30 -20.39 -4.89
C HIS A 300 6.89 -20.45 -5.49
N ALA A 301 6.77 -20.94 -6.73
CA ALA A 301 5.49 -21.14 -7.39
C ALA A 301 4.61 -22.13 -6.62
N LYS A 302 3.33 -21.77 -6.45
CA LYS A 302 2.36 -22.50 -5.63
C LYS A 302 0.94 -22.33 -6.17
N PRO A 303 0.06 -23.33 -6.02
CA PRO A 303 -1.34 -23.26 -6.46
C PRO A 303 -2.17 -22.35 -5.54
N THR A 304 -1.81 -21.07 -5.46
CA THR A 304 -2.40 -20.07 -4.58
C THR A 304 -2.75 -18.83 -5.38
N LEU A 305 -3.97 -18.32 -5.17
CA LEU A 305 -4.40 -17.01 -5.63
C LEU A 305 -4.16 -16.01 -4.49
N LEU A 306 -3.51 -14.89 -4.78
CA LEU A 306 -3.43 -13.74 -3.89
C LEU A 306 -4.42 -12.69 -4.37
N ILE A 307 -5.35 -12.28 -3.52
CA ILE A 307 -6.28 -11.18 -3.79
C ILE A 307 -5.90 -10.01 -2.88
N TYR A 308 -5.77 -8.84 -3.48
CA TYR A 308 -5.65 -7.58 -2.74
C TYR A 308 -7.04 -7.01 -2.54
N THR A 309 -7.37 -6.66 -1.31
CA THR A 309 -8.64 -6.01 -0.97
C THR A 309 -8.32 -4.68 -0.31
N HIS A 310 -8.89 -3.59 -0.82
CA HIS A 310 -8.78 -2.27 -0.23
C HIS A 310 -10.13 -1.84 0.34
N ASP A 311 -10.17 -0.75 1.09
CA ASP A 311 -11.44 -0.24 1.60
C ASP A 311 -12.39 0.17 0.45
N PRO A 312 -13.70 -0.11 0.61
CA PRO A 312 -14.37 -0.68 1.79
C PRO A 312 -14.41 -2.22 1.87
N LEU A 313 -14.02 -2.97 0.83
CA LEU A 313 -14.02 -4.43 0.83
C LEU A 313 -13.13 -5.02 1.92
N ALA A 314 -11.95 -4.43 2.16
CA ALA A 314 -11.03 -4.83 3.22
C ALA A 314 -11.72 -4.83 4.59
N LYS A 315 -12.40 -3.73 4.95
CA LYS A 315 -13.20 -3.63 6.17
C LYS A 315 -14.32 -4.66 6.27
N ASP A 316 -15.04 -4.92 5.18
CA ASP A 316 -16.13 -5.91 5.16
C ASP A 316 -15.60 -7.32 5.39
N VAL A 317 -14.51 -7.70 4.71
CA VAL A 317 -13.88 -9.03 4.84
C VAL A 317 -13.31 -9.22 6.24
N THR A 318 -12.57 -8.25 6.76
CA THR A 318 -11.96 -8.32 8.09
C THR A 318 -13.02 -8.41 9.19
N SER A 319 -14.07 -7.59 9.11
CA SER A 319 -15.20 -7.64 10.05
C SER A 319 -15.91 -9.00 10.06
N LEU A 320 -15.99 -9.68 8.91
CA LEU A 320 -16.61 -10.99 8.78
C LEU A 320 -15.80 -12.10 9.48
N ILE A 321 -14.47 -11.96 9.54
CA ILE A 321 -13.58 -13.03 10.00
C ILE A 321 -12.93 -12.80 11.35
N ARG A 322 -12.93 -11.56 11.89
CA ARG A 322 -12.17 -11.15 13.08
C ARG A 322 -12.38 -12.04 14.30
N ASP A 323 -13.62 -12.41 14.56
CA ASP A 323 -14.00 -13.22 15.74
C ASP A 323 -14.00 -14.73 15.48
N LEU A 324 -13.54 -15.16 14.29
CA LEU A 324 -13.52 -16.57 13.88
C LEU A 324 -12.12 -17.16 14.07
N ASP A 325 -12.05 -18.41 14.54
CA ASP A 325 -10.79 -19.16 14.54
C ASP A 325 -10.34 -19.40 13.08
N PRO A 326 -9.12 -18.99 12.67
CA PRO A 326 -8.62 -19.17 11.31
C PRO A 326 -8.58 -20.62 10.82
N ASP A 327 -8.57 -21.61 11.71
CA ASP A 327 -8.63 -23.03 11.36
C ASP A 327 -10.07 -23.59 11.36
N SER A 328 -11.08 -22.76 11.65
CA SER A 328 -12.49 -23.17 11.71
C SER A 328 -13.17 -23.30 10.35
N ARG A 329 -14.28 -24.06 10.35
CA ARG A 329 -15.12 -24.21 9.16
C ARG A 329 -15.89 -22.93 8.84
N GLU A 330 -16.22 -22.16 9.87
CA GLU A 330 -16.89 -20.86 9.80
C GLU A 330 -16.01 -19.84 9.07
N TYR A 331 -14.72 -19.73 9.44
CA TYR A 331 -13.74 -18.88 8.76
C TYR A 331 -13.59 -19.25 7.28
N TYR A 332 -13.43 -20.55 7.01
CA TYR A 332 -13.37 -21.07 5.64
C TYR A 332 -14.63 -20.69 4.85
N ASN A 333 -15.82 -20.94 5.42
CA ASN A 333 -17.09 -20.69 4.73
C ASN A 333 -17.31 -19.19 4.47
N ALA A 334 -16.93 -18.33 5.42
CA ALA A 334 -17.01 -16.88 5.29
C ALA A 334 -16.24 -16.38 4.07
N LEU A 335 -14.94 -16.68 4.00
CA LEU A 335 -14.09 -16.26 2.88
C LEU A 335 -14.49 -16.94 1.57
N ASN A 336 -14.82 -18.23 1.63
CA ASN A 336 -15.28 -18.96 0.44
C ASN A 336 -16.58 -18.38 -0.14
N THR A 337 -17.48 -17.89 0.70
CA THR A 337 -18.73 -17.26 0.24
C THR A 337 -18.46 -15.99 -0.55
N VAL A 338 -17.51 -15.17 -0.09
CA VAL A 338 -17.12 -13.90 -0.73
C VAL A 338 -16.36 -14.13 -2.04
N PHE A 339 -15.38 -15.04 -2.04
CA PHE A 339 -14.43 -15.13 -3.17
C PHE A 339 -14.78 -16.18 -4.23
N LYS A 340 -15.69 -17.13 -3.93
CA LYS A 340 -16.12 -18.15 -4.90
C LYS A 340 -16.69 -17.59 -6.20
N PRO A 341 -17.57 -16.57 -6.16
CA PRO A 341 -18.06 -15.94 -7.39
C PRO A 341 -16.94 -15.58 -8.37
N TYR A 342 -15.80 -15.11 -7.88
CA TYR A 342 -14.67 -14.68 -8.70
C TYR A 342 -13.80 -15.84 -9.17
N TYR A 343 -13.28 -16.66 -8.25
CA TYR A 343 -12.38 -17.76 -8.66
C TYR A 343 -13.10 -18.82 -9.52
N SER A 344 -14.44 -18.91 -9.44
CA SER A 344 -15.23 -19.82 -10.28
C SER A 344 -15.33 -19.41 -11.75
N LEU A 345 -15.00 -18.16 -12.08
CA LEU A 345 -14.90 -17.67 -13.45
C LEU A 345 -13.55 -17.96 -14.10
N LEU A 346 -12.55 -18.36 -13.31
CA LEU A 346 -11.24 -18.70 -13.86
C LEU A 346 -11.34 -19.90 -14.82
N PRO A 347 -10.50 -19.94 -15.86
CA PRO A 347 -10.50 -21.05 -16.81
C PRO A 347 -10.40 -22.41 -16.11
N HIS A 348 -11.08 -23.40 -16.67
CA HIS A 348 -11.06 -24.79 -16.20
C HIS A 348 -11.71 -25.04 -14.82
N PHE A 349 -12.36 -24.05 -14.22
CA PHE A 349 -13.16 -24.29 -13.02
C PHE A 349 -14.29 -25.29 -13.29
N VAL A 350 -14.39 -26.32 -12.45
CA VAL A 350 -15.48 -27.29 -12.46
C VAL A 350 -15.90 -27.58 -11.03
N GLU A 351 -17.14 -27.20 -10.68
CA GLU A 351 -17.69 -27.30 -9.31
C GLU A 351 -17.53 -28.68 -8.66
N ALA A 352 -17.68 -29.75 -9.45
CA ALA A 352 -17.61 -31.12 -8.94
C ALA A 352 -16.17 -31.68 -8.81
N VAL A 353 -15.16 -30.92 -9.22
CA VAL A 353 -13.76 -31.35 -9.25
C VAL A 353 -13.05 -30.90 -7.96
N PRO A 354 -12.51 -31.82 -7.14
CA PRO A 354 -11.85 -31.48 -5.87
C PRO A 354 -10.69 -30.49 -6.02
N GLU A 355 -9.97 -30.54 -7.14
CA GLU A 355 -8.86 -29.62 -7.46
C GLU A 355 -9.31 -28.16 -7.61
N CYS A 356 -10.59 -27.93 -7.91
CA CYS A 356 -11.21 -26.60 -7.98
C CYS A 356 -11.79 -26.14 -6.62
N THR A 357 -11.67 -26.96 -5.57
CA THR A 357 -12.09 -26.60 -4.22
C THR A 357 -10.90 -26.06 -3.43
N PRO A 358 -10.99 -24.88 -2.80
CA PRO A 358 -9.93 -24.38 -1.95
C PRO A 358 -9.56 -25.39 -0.86
N SER A 359 -8.27 -25.71 -0.75
CA SER A 359 -7.70 -26.44 0.38
C SER A 359 -7.65 -25.59 1.65
N GLY A 360 -7.67 -24.26 1.50
CA GLY A 360 -7.94 -23.33 2.59
C GLY A 360 -7.68 -21.87 2.21
N PHE A 361 -7.92 -21.00 3.19
CA PHE A 361 -7.77 -19.56 3.09
C PHE A 361 -6.84 -19.00 4.17
N LEU A 362 -6.15 -17.91 3.85
CA LEU A 362 -5.48 -17.05 4.83
C LEU A 362 -5.78 -15.60 4.46
N ALA A 363 -6.41 -14.85 5.35
CA ALA A 363 -6.64 -13.43 5.21
C ALA A 363 -5.92 -12.63 6.30
N THR A 364 -5.49 -11.42 5.98
CA THR A 364 -4.95 -10.45 6.96
C THR A 364 -6.09 -9.65 7.62
N ASP A 365 -5.80 -9.05 8.78
CA ASP A 365 -6.70 -8.16 9.52
C ASP A 365 -5.88 -7.03 10.15
N TRP A 366 -5.25 -6.22 9.30
CA TRP A 366 -4.60 -4.96 9.68
C TRP A 366 -5.61 -3.95 10.22
N HIS A 367 -6.84 -3.95 9.72
CA HIS A 367 -7.99 -3.22 10.30
C HIS A 367 -8.22 -3.54 11.78
N GLY A 368 -7.98 -4.79 12.19
CA GLY A 368 -8.15 -5.27 13.55
C GLY A 368 -6.90 -5.18 14.42
N ASP A 369 -5.77 -4.70 13.88
CA ASP A 369 -4.52 -4.58 14.61
C ASP A 369 -4.34 -3.16 15.17
N ASP A 370 -4.61 -3.01 16.46
CA ASP A 370 -4.47 -1.74 17.18
C ASP A 370 -3.03 -1.20 17.18
N LEU A 371 -2.02 -2.07 17.06
CA LEU A 371 -0.61 -1.67 16.99
C LEU A 371 -0.18 -1.32 15.56
N ALA A 372 -0.97 -1.68 14.55
CA ALA A 372 -0.87 -1.16 13.19
C ALA A 372 -1.65 0.17 13.03
N GLY A 373 -2.40 0.60 14.04
CA GLY A 373 -3.27 1.78 13.93
C GLY A 373 -4.53 1.52 13.12
N ASN A 374 -4.97 0.25 13.05
CA ASN A 374 -6.17 -0.19 12.34
C ASN A 374 -6.13 0.13 10.83
N GLY A 375 -4.96 0.03 10.21
CA GLY A 375 -4.75 0.30 8.80
C GLY A 375 -3.41 -0.22 8.31
N SER A 376 -3.02 0.18 7.10
CA SER A 376 -1.81 -0.29 6.41
C SER A 376 -0.79 0.83 6.27
N TYR A 377 -1.13 1.89 5.53
CA TYR A 377 -0.19 2.96 5.17
C TYR A 377 -0.90 4.28 4.88
N THR A 378 -0.16 5.37 4.88
CA THR A 378 -0.66 6.72 4.56
C THR A 378 -1.06 6.84 3.09
N ASN A 379 -2.16 7.54 2.81
CA ASN A 379 -2.60 7.94 1.46
C ASN A 379 -3.16 9.38 1.47
N PHE A 380 -3.61 9.90 0.32
CA PHE A 380 -4.05 11.30 0.21
C PHE A 380 -5.47 11.44 -0.37
N GLN A 381 -6.45 11.68 0.50
CA GLN A 381 -7.86 11.73 0.11
C GLN A 381 -8.40 13.15 -0.10
N ALA A 382 -9.37 13.27 -1.00
CA ALA A 382 -10.17 14.47 -1.16
C ALA A 382 -10.97 14.74 0.13
N SER A 383 -11.15 16.02 0.46
CA SER A 383 -11.80 16.45 1.70
C SER A 383 -12.83 17.54 1.42
N ASP A 384 -14.06 17.27 1.85
CA ASP A 384 -15.21 18.19 1.83
C ASP A 384 -15.29 19.08 3.08
N SER A 385 -14.40 18.89 4.05
CA SER A 385 -14.58 19.51 5.35
C SER A 385 -14.25 21.01 5.30
N ALA A 386 -15.21 21.85 5.72
CA ALA A 386 -15.12 23.31 5.62
C ALA A 386 -13.98 23.92 6.48
N ASP A 387 -13.54 23.21 7.52
CA ASP A 387 -12.37 23.56 8.33
C ASP A 387 -11.03 23.00 7.73
N TRP A 388 -11.10 22.25 6.63
CA TRP A 388 -10.03 21.37 6.11
C TRP A 388 -9.76 21.55 4.59
N GLY A 389 -10.65 22.16 3.82
CA GLY A 389 -10.57 22.09 2.36
C GLY A 389 -9.43 22.90 1.74
N GLU A 390 -9.56 24.23 1.73
CA GLU A 390 -8.63 25.07 0.95
C GLU A 390 -7.31 25.36 1.68
N GLY A 391 -7.33 25.39 3.03
CA GLY A 391 -6.20 25.76 3.88
C GLY A 391 -5.23 24.64 4.25
N ILE A 392 -5.57 23.37 3.99
CA ILE A 392 -4.66 22.25 4.26
C ILE A 392 -3.49 22.28 3.27
N ARG A 393 -2.32 21.96 3.80
CA ARG A 393 -1.06 21.86 3.08
C ARG A 393 -0.39 20.54 3.45
N LEU A 394 -0.85 19.43 2.85
CA LEU A 394 -0.35 18.09 3.21
C LEU A 394 1.17 17.97 3.02
N ASP A 395 1.71 18.69 2.04
CA ASP A 395 3.15 18.79 1.82
C ASP A 395 3.89 19.45 2.99
N GLU A 396 3.31 20.48 3.61
CA GLU A 396 3.85 21.10 4.81
C GLU A 396 3.56 20.26 6.05
N ASP A 397 2.44 19.55 6.09
CA ASP A 397 2.03 18.68 7.20
C ASP A 397 3.00 17.51 7.36
N VAL A 398 3.35 16.83 6.26
CA VAL A 398 4.38 15.79 6.24
C VAL A 398 5.73 16.34 6.71
N ARG A 399 6.12 17.55 6.26
CA ARG A 399 7.36 18.20 6.73
C ARG A 399 7.32 18.52 8.23
N ALA A 400 6.18 18.98 8.74
CA ALA A 400 5.99 19.27 10.16
C ALA A 400 6.08 18.00 11.02
N MET A 401 5.42 16.91 10.62
CA MET A 401 5.57 15.62 11.29
C MET A 401 7.02 15.15 11.27
N ARG A 402 7.68 15.19 10.10
CA ARG A 402 9.10 14.83 9.95
C ARG A 402 10.02 15.66 10.85
N ALA A 403 9.76 16.95 11.02
CA ALA A 403 10.55 17.83 11.89
C ALA A 403 10.46 17.42 13.37
N GLY A 404 9.30 16.95 13.83
CA GLY A 404 9.05 16.62 15.23
C GLY A 404 9.04 17.86 16.14
N VAL A 405 9.33 17.65 17.42
CA VAL A 405 9.37 18.67 18.48
C VAL A 405 10.73 18.62 19.18
N PRO A 406 11.82 19.04 18.50
CA PRO A 406 13.18 18.90 19.01
C PRO A 406 13.39 19.62 20.34
N GLU A 407 12.72 20.76 20.57
CA GLU A 407 12.76 21.48 21.85
C GLU A 407 12.15 20.71 23.02
N ARG A 408 11.45 19.59 22.75
CA ARG A 408 10.88 18.67 23.73
C ARG A 408 11.55 17.30 23.71
N GLY A 409 12.59 17.12 22.89
CA GLY A 409 13.26 15.85 22.66
C GLY A 409 12.39 14.78 22.00
N ILE A 410 11.38 15.17 21.23
CA ILE A 410 10.44 14.25 20.56
C ILE A 410 10.67 14.34 19.05
N TRP A 411 10.91 13.21 18.41
CA TRP A 411 11.11 13.09 16.97
C TRP A 411 10.13 12.07 16.42
N LEU A 412 9.65 12.27 15.19
CA LEU A 412 8.79 11.28 14.53
C LEU A 412 9.56 10.61 13.38
N ALA A 413 9.29 9.32 13.19
CA ALA A 413 9.76 8.51 12.08
C ALA A 413 8.66 7.52 11.65
N GLY A 414 8.84 6.87 10.50
CA GLY A 414 7.83 6.02 9.87
C GLY A 414 7.50 6.51 8.45
N GLU A 415 6.76 5.71 7.71
CA GLU A 415 6.42 6.02 6.30
C GLU A 415 5.71 7.38 6.17
N HIS A 416 4.82 7.73 7.11
CA HIS A 416 4.08 9.00 7.16
C HIS A 416 4.96 10.25 7.39
N THR A 417 6.27 10.06 7.61
CA THR A 417 7.26 11.15 7.74
C THR A 417 8.37 11.05 6.70
N ALA A 418 8.30 10.08 5.78
CA ALA A 418 9.30 9.84 4.76
C ALA A 418 9.46 11.04 3.80
N PRO A 419 10.57 11.14 3.07
CA PRO A 419 10.63 11.95 1.84
C PRO A 419 9.43 11.63 0.94
N PHE A 420 8.97 12.61 0.14
CA PHE A 420 7.71 12.49 -0.60
C PHE A 420 7.64 11.24 -1.47
N VAL A 421 8.69 10.97 -2.24
CA VAL A 421 8.84 9.77 -3.10
C VAL A 421 8.82 8.43 -2.36
N GLY A 422 8.88 8.43 -1.02
CA GLY A 422 8.90 7.24 -0.18
C GLY A 422 7.67 7.11 0.73
N LEU A 423 6.71 8.04 0.68
CA LEU A 423 5.49 7.95 1.48
C LEU A 423 4.74 6.64 1.21
N GLY A 424 4.12 6.07 2.22
CA GLY A 424 3.45 4.78 2.11
C GLY A 424 4.38 3.57 1.95
N THR A 425 5.71 3.73 1.91
CA THR A 425 6.63 2.62 1.61
C THR A 425 7.52 2.15 2.77
N THR A 426 7.93 0.88 2.78
CA THR A 426 9.02 0.39 3.67
C THR A 426 10.34 1.10 3.42
N THR A 427 10.62 1.52 2.18
CA THR A 427 11.80 2.32 1.85
C THR A 427 11.76 3.69 2.54
N GLY A 428 10.61 4.36 2.50
CA GLY A 428 10.39 5.62 3.18
C GLY A 428 10.48 5.50 4.70
N ALA A 429 9.95 4.42 5.28
CA ALA A 429 10.10 4.13 6.70
C ALA A 429 11.57 3.95 7.10
N TYR A 430 12.38 3.29 6.26
CA TYR A 430 13.81 3.15 6.48
C TYR A 430 14.52 4.52 6.45
N TRP A 431 14.25 5.33 5.42
CA TRP A 431 14.84 6.66 5.27
C TRP A 431 14.42 7.64 6.36
N SER A 432 13.16 7.63 6.78
CA SER A 432 12.71 8.52 7.86
C SER A 432 13.36 8.16 9.19
N GLY A 433 13.60 6.86 9.45
CA GLY A 433 14.37 6.40 10.60
C GLY A 433 15.82 6.90 10.58
N GLU A 434 16.53 6.75 9.46
CA GLU A 434 17.89 7.29 9.30
C GLU A 434 17.91 8.82 9.45
N GLY A 435 16.96 9.51 8.81
CA GLY A 435 16.82 10.96 8.89
C GLY A 435 16.58 11.44 10.32
N ALA A 436 15.68 10.80 11.07
CA ALA A 436 15.41 11.13 12.46
C ALA A 436 16.66 10.94 13.33
N ALA A 437 17.39 9.83 13.15
CA ALA A 437 18.63 9.58 13.87
C ALA A 437 19.69 10.66 13.59
N VAL A 438 19.86 11.08 12.33
CA VAL A 438 20.78 12.16 11.95
C VAL A 438 20.39 13.49 12.62
N ARG A 439 19.09 13.83 12.64
CA ARG A 439 18.60 15.06 13.29
C ARG A 439 18.84 15.04 14.80
N VAL A 440 18.61 13.91 15.47
CA VAL A 440 18.91 13.72 16.91
C VAL A 440 20.40 13.95 17.18
N LEU A 441 21.28 13.33 16.39
CA LEU A 441 22.73 13.51 16.51
C LEU A 441 23.13 14.98 16.28
N GLY A 442 22.50 15.66 15.33
CA GLY A 442 22.74 17.07 15.02
C GLY A 442 22.31 18.00 16.16
N ALA A 443 21.11 17.79 16.72
CA ALA A 443 20.61 18.55 17.87
C ALA A 443 21.53 18.43 19.09
N ASN A 444 22.21 17.29 19.23
CA ASN A 444 23.14 17.00 20.32
C ASN A 444 24.61 17.29 19.98
N GLY A 445 24.89 17.95 18.84
CA GLY A 445 26.25 18.35 18.45
C GLY A 445 27.21 17.19 18.16
N MET A 446 26.70 15.99 17.91
CA MET A 446 27.49 14.77 17.67
C MET A 446 27.92 14.64 16.20
N VAL A 447 27.24 15.36 15.32
CA VAL A 447 27.60 15.53 13.91
C VAL A 447 27.69 17.04 13.62
N GLY A 448 28.46 17.44 12.60
CA GLY A 448 28.50 18.84 12.17
C GLY A 448 27.12 19.36 11.78
N HIS A 449 27.01 20.63 11.37
CA HIS A 449 25.83 21.07 10.61
C HIS A 449 25.78 20.20 9.34
N ILE A 450 25.08 19.08 9.43
CA ILE A 450 24.64 18.32 8.29
C ILE A 450 23.53 19.22 7.75
N GLU A 451 23.78 19.86 6.60
CA GLU A 451 22.69 20.06 5.66
C GLU A 451 22.10 18.66 5.54
N VAL A 452 20.98 18.42 6.25
CA VAL A 452 20.15 17.25 5.99
C VAL A 452 20.02 17.32 4.49
N VAL A 453 20.56 16.33 3.80
CA VAL A 453 20.54 16.32 2.35
C VAL A 453 19.06 16.34 2.00
N GLU A 454 18.51 17.53 1.71
CA GLU A 454 17.19 17.72 1.15
C GLU A 454 17.17 17.15 -0.29
N GLU A 455 18.35 16.85 -0.86
CA GLU A 455 18.55 16.31 -2.21
C GLU A 455 18.88 14.80 -2.24
N VAL A 456 17.87 13.93 -2.32
CA VAL A 456 17.74 12.95 -3.43
C VAL A 456 16.26 12.53 -3.51
N ALA A 457 15.41 13.49 -3.82
CA ALA A 457 14.10 13.27 -4.43
C ALA A 457 13.84 14.61 -5.10
N GLN A 458 13.77 14.63 -6.43
CA GLN A 458 13.67 15.84 -7.24
C GLN A 458 12.86 16.90 -6.51
N GLU A 459 13.53 17.96 -6.06
CA GLU A 459 12.86 19.20 -5.68
C GLU A 459 12.28 19.79 -6.97
N GLY A 460 11.15 19.23 -7.39
CA GLY A 460 10.19 20.01 -8.13
C GLY A 460 9.77 21.14 -7.20
N GLU A 461 10.43 22.30 -7.33
CA GLU A 461 9.73 23.55 -7.11
C GLU A 461 8.35 23.40 -7.76
N VAL A 462 7.28 23.71 -7.04
CA VAL A 462 5.95 23.87 -7.64
C VAL A 462 6.13 24.84 -8.82
N GLY A 463 6.21 24.31 -10.05
CA GLY A 463 6.55 25.05 -11.27
C GLY A 463 7.86 24.69 -12.02
N GLY A 464 8.60 23.64 -11.69
CA GLY A 464 9.82 23.21 -12.42
C GLY A 464 9.67 21.96 -13.30
N GLU A 465 10.29 21.94 -14.49
CA GLU A 465 10.18 20.96 -15.61
C GLU A 465 10.57 19.49 -15.32
N ALA A 466 10.42 18.96 -14.11
CA ALA A 466 10.79 17.59 -13.75
C ALA A 466 9.73 16.52 -14.12
N GLY A 467 8.49 16.91 -14.42
CA GLY A 467 7.35 15.99 -14.61
C GLY A 467 7.26 15.27 -15.97
N VAL A 468 8.38 14.89 -16.61
CA VAL A 468 8.36 14.29 -17.97
C VAL A 468 8.82 12.81 -18.00
N GLU A 469 9.33 12.24 -16.91
CA GLU A 469 9.77 10.83 -16.90
C GLU A 469 8.95 9.89 -16.00
N ALA A 470 8.05 10.40 -15.14
CA ALA A 470 7.16 9.58 -14.30
C ALA A 470 6.21 8.67 -15.11
N GLY A 471 5.85 9.04 -16.35
CA GLY A 471 5.07 8.21 -17.26
C GLY A 471 5.85 7.07 -17.94
N ARG A 472 7.18 7.16 -18.03
CA ARG A 472 8.01 6.09 -18.62
C ARG A 472 8.37 4.99 -17.64
N GLY A 473 8.28 5.25 -16.32
CA GLY A 473 8.34 4.19 -15.30
C GLY A 473 7.17 3.21 -15.39
N ALA A 474 6.03 3.64 -15.94
CA ALA A 474 4.86 2.77 -16.17
C ALA A 474 5.02 1.82 -17.37
N GLU A 475 6.01 2.00 -18.26
CA GLU A 475 6.38 0.99 -19.27
C GLU A 475 7.15 -0.20 -18.65
N GLY A 476 7.48 -0.14 -17.34
CA GLY A 476 8.21 -1.17 -16.61
C GLY A 476 7.43 -1.72 -15.41
N THR A 477 6.88 -2.93 -15.55
CA THR A 477 6.41 -3.81 -14.45
C THR A 477 5.46 -3.18 -13.43
N ARG A 478 4.18 -3.51 -13.54
CA ARG A 478 3.14 -3.13 -12.57
C ARG A 478 3.45 -3.67 -11.18
N GLY A 479 3.45 -2.79 -10.17
CA GLY A 479 3.58 -3.14 -8.76
C GLY A 479 2.40 -2.61 -7.96
N ILE A 480 1.64 -3.50 -7.33
CA ILE A 480 0.54 -3.12 -6.41
C ILE A 480 1.16 -2.59 -5.12
N ALA A 481 0.64 -1.51 -4.54
CA ALA A 481 1.20 -0.92 -3.32
C ALA A 481 0.87 -1.77 -2.09
N SER A 482 1.54 -2.90 -1.92
CA SER A 482 1.63 -3.52 -0.61
C SER A 482 3.09 -3.45 -0.18
N THR A 483 3.38 -2.40 0.57
CA THR A 483 4.73 -1.94 0.88
C THR A 483 5.18 -2.18 2.29
#